data_AF-A0A2G9U1X7-F1
#
_entry.id   AF-A0A2G9U1X7-F1
#
_cell.length_a   1.000
_cell.length_b   1.000
_cell.length_c   1.000
_cell.angle_alpha   90.00
_cell.angle_beta   90.00
_cell.angle_gamma   90.00
#
_symmetry.space_group_name_H-M   'P 1'
#
loop_
_entity.id
_entity.type
_entity.pdbx_description
1 polymer ?
#
loop_
_entity_poly.entity_id
_entity_poly.type
_entity_poly.pdbx_seq_one_letter_code
_entity_poly.pdbx_strand_id
1 'polypeptide(L)'
;MALNRKVGGRLSSSERSAPTIAFVAHYDSHAVFPGAAVGADSNGSGVVVLLELLAIFRKLYEKPSTRPPFNLVFVWTAAGKYNYQGARQFIEDFQSDSSDDNRLELAICVEAVGSSGPLWMHASKQPADGSAADRLLRRLRLAAPNQSVELVTKKISMNQPSAWEHEK
;
A
#
# COMPACT_ATOMS: atom_id res chain seq x y z
N MET A 1 -2.45 -25.32 9.95
CA MET A 1 -1.45 -25.43 8.86
C MET A 1 -2.03 -24.74 7.63
N ALA A 2 -1.82 -23.43 7.51
CA ALA A 2 -2.01 -22.67 6.28
C ALA A 2 -0.77 -21.76 6.17
N LEU A 3 0.04 -21.99 5.15
CA LEU A 3 1.20 -21.16 4.86
C LEU A 3 0.71 -19.73 4.58
N ASN A 4 0.98 -18.79 5.49
CA ASN A 4 0.90 -17.36 5.20
C ASN A 4 2.06 -16.98 4.27
N ARG A 5 1.99 -17.39 3.00
CA ARG A 5 2.89 -16.90 1.96
C ARG A 5 2.48 -15.47 1.63
N LYS A 6 3.30 -14.52 2.07
CA LYS A 6 3.31 -13.17 1.47
C LYS A 6 3.88 -13.33 0.06
N VAL A 7 3.11 -12.94 -0.94
CA VAL A 7 3.66 -12.69 -2.28
C VAL A 7 4.15 -11.25 -2.24
N GLY A 8 5.39 -11.02 -2.67
CA GLY A 8 5.97 -9.69 -2.65
C GLY A 8 6.90 -9.46 -3.83
N GLY A 9 6.93 -8.22 -4.31
CA GLY A 9 7.87 -7.75 -5.32
C GLY A 9 8.77 -6.65 -4.72
N ARG A 10 10.05 -6.65 -5.06
CA ARG A 10 10.98 -5.59 -4.65
C ARG A 10 11.74 -5.04 -5.85
N LEU A 11 11.78 -3.71 -5.95
CA LEU A 11 12.62 -2.98 -6.90
C LEU A 11 13.61 -2.14 -6.09
N SER A 12 14.89 -2.44 -6.20
CA SER A 12 15.93 -1.81 -5.38
C SER A 12 16.61 -0.65 -6.11
N SER A 13 16.87 0.42 -5.35
CA SER A 13 17.75 1.51 -5.76
C SER A 13 19.20 1.03 -5.87
N SER A 14 20.04 1.78 -6.58
CA SER A 14 21.51 1.62 -6.53
C SER A 14 22.15 2.28 -5.31
N GLU A 15 21.43 3.14 -4.61
CA GLU A 15 21.91 3.78 -3.39
C GLU A 15 21.75 2.86 -2.19
N ARG A 16 22.84 2.66 -1.43
CA ARG A 16 22.90 1.71 -0.32
C ARG A 16 21.83 1.96 0.75
N SER A 17 21.62 3.22 1.15
CA SER A 17 20.65 3.60 2.19
C SER A 17 19.40 4.29 1.63
N ALA A 18 18.96 3.86 0.44
CA ALA A 18 17.79 4.44 -0.19
C ALA A 18 16.52 4.21 0.65
N PRO A 19 15.70 5.24 0.91
CA PRO A 19 14.39 5.07 1.54
C PRO A 19 13.51 4.08 0.77
N THR A 20 12.67 3.36 1.50
CA THR A 20 11.70 2.41 0.95
C THR A 20 10.30 3.02 0.93
N ILE A 21 9.59 2.87 -0.19
CA ILE A 21 8.16 3.11 -0.31
C ILE A 21 7.47 1.75 -0.42
N ALA A 22 6.52 1.47 0.47
CA ALA A 22 5.73 0.26 0.45
C ALA A 22 4.37 0.52 -0.20
N PHE A 23 4.00 -0.32 -1.16
CA PHE A 23 2.66 -0.46 -1.70
C PHE A 23 2.05 -1.73 -1.12
N VAL A 24 0.89 -1.60 -0.47
CA VAL A 24 0.23 -2.71 0.22
C VAL A 24 -1.20 -2.82 -0.28
N ALA A 25 -1.63 -4.04 -0.58
CA ALA A 25 -3.03 -4.36 -0.77
C ALA A 25 -3.31 -5.74 -0.19
N HIS A 26 -4.46 -5.91 0.46
CA HIS A 26 -4.91 -7.22 0.90
C HIS A 26 -5.69 -7.93 -0.22
N TYR A 27 -5.44 -9.23 -0.43
CA TYR A 27 -6.07 -10.01 -1.51
C TYR A 27 -7.25 -10.87 -1.04
N ASP A 28 -7.52 -10.89 0.26
CA ASP A 28 -8.60 -11.69 0.83
C ASP A 28 -9.97 -11.02 0.71
N SER A 29 -10.94 -11.83 0.30
CA SER A 29 -12.35 -11.49 0.28
C SER A 29 -13.11 -12.27 1.34
N HIS A 30 -14.12 -11.65 1.96
CA HIS A 30 -14.98 -12.32 2.95
C HIS A 30 -16.42 -12.44 2.46
N ALA A 31 -17.02 -13.62 2.62
CA ALA A 31 -18.45 -13.85 2.45
C ALA A 31 -18.96 -14.83 3.51
N VAL A 32 -20.27 -14.78 3.78
CA VAL A 32 -20.95 -15.67 4.74
C VAL A 32 -20.82 -17.14 4.34
N PHE A 33 -20.68 -17.42 3.04
CA PHE A 33 -20.34 -18.73 2.50
C PHE A 33 -18.97 -18.66 1.81
N PRO A 34 -17.95 -19.40 2.28
CA PRO A 34 -16.59 -19.31 1.73
C PRO A 34 -16.50 -19.57 0.22
N GLY A 35 -17.38 -20.41 -0.34
CA GLY A 35 -17.44 -20.70 -1.78
C GLY A 35 -18.15 -19.64 -2.63
N ALA A 36 -18.75 -18.62 -2.02
CA ALA A 36 -19.47 -17.52 -2.67
C ALA A 36 -18.74 -16.17 -2.52
N ALA A 37 -17.51 -16.16 -1.99
CA ALA A 37 -16.73 -14.94 -1.82
C ALA A 37 -16.26 -14.42 -3.19
N VAL A 38 -17.00 -13.45 -3.73
CA VAL A 38 -16.62 -12.74 -4.95
C VAL A 38 -15.73 -11.55 -4.56
N GLY A 39 -14.44 -11.63 -4.86
CA GLY A 39 -13.43 -10.68 -4.37
C GLY A 39 -13.24 -9.39 -5.17
N ALA A 40 -14.04 -9.13 -6.23
CA ALA A 40 -13.80 -8.02 -7.14
C ALA A 40 -13.78 -6.63 -6.45
N ASP A 41 -14.69 -6.38 -5.50
CA ASP A 41 -14.69 -5.17 -4.66
C ASP A 41 -14.38 -5.45 -3.17
N SER A 42 -13.97 -6.69 -2.86
CA SER A 42 -13.30 -7.01 -1.59
C SER A 42 -11.78 -6.81 -1.73
N ASN A 43 -11.40 -5.70 -2.36
CA ASN A 43 -10.04 -5.28 -2.73
C ASN A 43 -9.33 -6.02 -3.89
N GLY A 44 -10.06 -6.76 -4.74
CA GLY A 44 -9.49 -7.28 -6.00
C GLY A 44 -8.91 -6.19 -6.90
N SER A 45 -9.54 -5.01 -6.93
CA SER A 45 -9.04 -3.83 -7.65
C SER A 45 -7.68 -3.33 -7.13
N GLY A 46 -7.43 -3.33 -5.82
CA GLY A 46 -6.14 -2.95 -5.25
C GLY A 46 -5.03 -3.94 -5.61
N VAL A 47 -5.33 -5.24 -5.64
CA VAL A 47 -4.38 -6.27 -6.10
C VAL A 47 -3.92 -6.00 -7.54
N VAL A 48 -4.87 -5.73 -8.45
CA VAL A 48 -4.58 -5.43 -9.86
C VAL A 48 -3.75 -4.15 -9.98
N VAL A 49 -4.09 -3.11 -9.25
CA VAL A 49 -3.34 -1.83 -9.26
C VAL A 49 -1.89 -2.02 -8.85
N LEU A 50 -1.61 -2.81 -7.80
CA LEU A 50 -0.23 -3.09 -7.40
C LEU A 50 0.55 -3.86 -8.49
N LEU A 51 -0.10 -4.82 -9.18
CA LEU A 51 0.54 -5.56 -10.27
C LEU A 51 0.86 -4.65 -11.45
N GLU A 52 -0.06 -3.76 -11.83
CA GLU A 52 0.15 -2.78 -12.89
C GLU A 52 1.24 -1.77 -12.53
N LEU A 53 1.23 -1.25 -11.30
CA LEU A 53 2.29 -0.35 -10.82
C LEU A 53 3.65 -1.03 -10.85
N LEU A 54 3.76 -2.30 -10.42
CA LEU A 54 5.00 -3.06 -10.53
C LEU A 54 5.44 -3.21 -11.99
N ALA A 55 4.53 -3.52 -12.91
CA ALA A 55 4.81 -3.66 -14.34
C ALA A 55 5.24 -2.35 -15.00
N ILE A 56 4.74 -1.21 -14.53
CA ILE A 56 5.16 0.13 -14.98
C ILE A 56 6.54 0.48 -14.38
N PHE A 57 6.68 0.39 -13.06
CA PHE A 57 7.89 0.81 -12.37
C PHE A 57 9.10 -0.06 -12.71
N ARG A 58 8.94 -1.37 -13.00
CA ARG A 58 10.08 -2.21 -13.41
C ARG A 58 10.87 -1.59 -14.57
N LYS A 59 10.18 -0.98 -15.55
CA LYS A 59 10.79 -0.34 -16.71
C LYS A 59 11.69 0.85 -16.31
N LEU A 60 11.29 1.57 -15.27
CA LEU A 60 12.07 2.67 -14.72
C LEU A 60 13.34 2.17 -14.01
N TYR A 61 13.24 1.02 -13.35
CA TYR A 61 14.33 0.39 -12.63
C TYR A 61 15.27 -0.44 -13.52
N GLU A 62 14.95 -0.69 -14.78
CA GLU A 62 15.82 -1.42 -15.73
C GLU A 62 17.07 -0.62 -16.11
N LYS A 63 16.96 0.71 -16.24
CA LYS A 63 18.07 1.58 -16.70
C LYS A 63 18.63 2.40 -15.53
N PRO A 64 19.96 2.42 -15.32
CA PRO A 64 20.58 3.25 -14.28
C PRO A 64 20.24 4.74 -14.39
N SER A 65 20.08 5.27 -15.60
CA SER A 65 19.79 6.68 -15.85
C SER A 65 18.37 7.12 -15.47
N THR A 66 17.43 6.17 -15.35
CA THR A 66 16.03 6.44 -14.99
C THR A 66 15.67 5.90 -13.62
N ARG A 67 16.52 5.05 -13.03
CA ARG A 67 16.28 4.42 -11.74
C ARG A 67 16.19 5.49 -10.64
N PRO A 68 15.07 5.56 -9.90
CA PRO A 68 14.90 6.55 -8.86
C PRO A 68 15.68 6.14 -7.58
N PRO A 69 16.02 7.10 -6.72
CA PRO A 69 16.78 6.87 -5.48
C PRO A 69 15.90 6.34 -4.33
N PHE A 70 15.02 5.38 -4.63
CA PHE A 70 14.10 4.77 -3.68
C PHE A 70 14.04 3.26 -3.89
N ASN A 71 13.83 2.52 -2.82
CA ASN A 71 13.40 1.12 -2.90
C ASN A 71 11.87 1.09 -3.00
N LEU A 72 11.30 0.25 -3.86
CA LEU A 72 9.86 -0.04 -3.86
C LEU A 72 9.64 -1.47 -3.39
N VAL A 73 8.70 -1.64 -2.48
CA VAL A 73 8.22 -2.96 -2.05
C VAL A 73 6.72 -3.03 -2.32
N PHE A 74 6.30 -4.09 -3.00
CA PHE A 74 4.90 -4.40 -3.27
C PHE A 74 4.52 -5.61 -2.43
N VAL A 75 3.48 -5.47 -1.62
CA VAL A 75 3.07 -6.48 -0.66
C VAL A 75 1.61 -6.81 -0.88
N TRP A 76 1.34 -8.09 -1.11
CA TRP A 76 -0.01 -8.63 -1.13
C TRP A 76 -0.25 -9.39 0.18
N THR A 77 -1.07 -8.81 1.06
CA THR A 77 -1.33 -9.34 2.39
C THR A 77 -2.56 -10.24 2.38
N ALA A 78 -2.52 -11.30 3.19
CA ALA A 78 -3.71 -12.08 3.53
C ALA A 78 -4.37 -11.47 4.78
N ALA A 79 -5.58 -11.91 5.08
CA ALA A 79 -6.26 -11.60 6.34
C ALA A 79 -6.47 -10.10 6.61
N GLY A 80 -6.69 -9.30 5.55
CA GLY A 80 -7.18 -7.93 5.62
C GLY A 80 -8.53 -7.84 6.33
N LYS A 81 -9.46 -8.75 6.02
CA LYS A 81 -10.79 -8.81 6.66
C LYS A 81 -10.76 -9.32 8.10
N TYR A 82 -9.63 -9.89 8.54
CA TYR A 82 -9.42 -10.29 9.93
C TYR A 82 -8.63 -9.21 10.69
N ASN A 83 -9.04 -7.95 10.58
CA ASN A 83 -8.38 -6.81 11.25
C ASN A 83 -6.90 -6.69 10.82
N TYR A 84 -6.63 -6.84 9.51
CA TYR A 84 -5.33 -6.62 8.87
C TYR A 84 -4.14 -7.37 9.49
N GLN A 85 -4.34 -8.63 9.90
CA GLN A 85 -3.27 -9.42 10.53
C GLN A 85 -2.09 -9.69 9.59
N GLY A 86 -2.33 -9.83 8.29
CA GLY A 86 -1.23 -9.98 7.32
C GLY A 86 -0.37 -8.72 7.21
N ALA A 87 -0.99 -7.54 7.29
CA ALA A 87 -0.27 -6.26 7.31
C ALA A 87 0.57 -6.11 8.57
N ARG A 88 0.00 -6.48 9.73
CA ARG A 88 0.72 -6.51 11.00
C ARG A 88 1.95 -7.43 10.93
N GLN A 89 1.77 -8.65 10.45
CA GLN A 89 2.90 -9.57 10.24
C GLN A 89 3.92 -8.99 9.27
N PHE A 90 3.50 -8.24 8.24
CA PHE A 90 4.42 -7.55 7.33
C PHE A 90 5.26 -6.50 8.04
N ILE A 91 4.63 -5.66 8.87
CA ILE A 91 5.33 -4.64 9.66
C ILE A 91 6.34 -5.29 10.61
N GLU A 92 5.93 -6.33 11.32
CA GLU A 92 6.80 -7.08 12.25
C GLU A 92 8.02 -7.67 11.51
N ASP A 93 7.79 -8.35 10.38
CA ASP A 93 8.89 -8.92 9.58
C ASP A 93 9.82 -7.81 9.03
N PHE A 94 9.25 -6.71 8.51
CA PHE A 94 10.00 -5.60 7.92
C PHE A 94 10.89 -4.89 8.95
N GLN A 95 10.41 -4.78 10.20
CA GLN A 95 11.18 -4.21 11.31
C GLN A 95 12.20 -5.19 11.89
N SER A 96 11.92 -6.49 11.85
CA SER A 96 12.82 -7.53 12.37
C SER A 96 14.04 -7.78 11.48
N ASP A 97 13.94 -7.45 10.20
CA ASP A 97 15.05 -7.54 9.25
C ASP A 97 16.06 -6.43 9.55
N SER A 98 17.06 -6.77 10.39
CA SER A 98 18.04 -5.90 11.04
C SER A 98 19.04 -5.22 10.09
N SER A 99 18.70 -5.08 8.82
CA SER A 99 19.45 -4.28 7.86
C SER A 99 19.12 -2.80 8.06
N ASP A 100 20.15 -1.96 8.23
CA ASP A 100 20.02 -0.48 8.23
C ASP A 100 19.41 0.07 6.93
N ASP A 101 19.21 -0.80 5.92
CA ASP A 101 18.68 -0.48 4.60
C ASP A 101 17.13 -0.48 4.55
N ASN A 102 16.43 -0.89 5.61
CA ASN A 102 14.96 -0.96 5.65
C ASN A 102 14.29 0.29 6.28
N ARG A 103 14.67 1.49 5.81
CA ARG A 103 14.02 2.74 6.22
C ARG A 103 12.74 3.00 5.43
N LEU A 104 11.57 2.79 6.04
CA LEU A 104 10.28 3.08 5.42
C LEU A 104 10.00 4.60 5.41
N GLU A 105 9.90 5.20 4.23
CA GLU A 105 9.56 6.61 4.02
C GLU A 105 8.06 6.84 3.91
N LEU A 106 7.36 5.91 3.24
CA LEU A 106 5.93 6.01 2.98
C LEU A 106 5.32 4.61 2.78
N ALA A 107 4.17 4.37 3.40
CA ALA A 107 3.32 3.22 3.12
C ALA A 107 2.04 3.69 2.43
N ILE A 108 1.70 3.08 1.30
CA ILE A 108 0.50 3.35 0.52
C ILE A 108 -0.34 2.08 0.52
N CYS A 109 -1.44 2.11 1.26
CA CYS A 109 -2.41 1.02 1.28
C CYS A 109 -3.48 1.30 0.21
N VAL A 110 -3.60 0.41 -0.77
CA VAL A 110 -4.56 0.54 -1.87
C VAL A 110 -5.77 -0.34 -1.58
N GLU A 111 -6.95 0.27 -1.54
CA GLU A 111 -8.21 -0.41 -1.26
C GLU A 111 -9.34 0.08 -2.19
N ALA A 112 -10.08 -0.85 -2.80
CA ALA A 112 -11.37 -0.62 -3.47
C ALA A 112 -11.40 0.56 -4.49
N VAL A 113 -10.33 0.74 -5.25
CA VAL A 113 -10.19 1.86 -6.21
C VAL A 113 -10.87 1.62 -7.58
N GLY A 114 -11.65 0.54 -7.71
CA GLY A 114 -12.36 0.18 -8.95
C GLY A 114 -13.76 0.79 -9.07
N SER A 115 -14.22 1.52 -8.05
CA SER A 115 -15.58 2.09 -8.00
C SER A 115 -15.67 3.45 -8.71
N SER A 116 -16.87 3.82 -9.15
CA SER A 116 -17.15 5.15 -9.71
C SER A 116 -17.28 6.18 -8.58
N GLY A 117 -16.57 7.31 -8.68
CA GLY A 117 -16.64 8.38 -7.67
C GLY A 117 -15.29 9.07 -7.49
N PRO A 118 -15.15 9.92 -6.46
CA PRO A 118 -13.86 10.51 -6.10
C PRO A 118 -12.88 9.44 -5.59
N LEU A 119 -11.58 9.71 -5.71
CA LEU A 119 -10.52 8.92 -5.09
C LEU A 119 -10.28 9.44 -3.68
N TRP A 120 -10.46 8.61 -2.66
CA TRP A 120 -10.21 9.00 -1.28
C TRP A 120 -8.80 8.61 -0.84
N MET A 121 -8.06 9.59 -0.31
CA MET A 121 -6.84 9.35 0.44
C MET A 121 -7.17 9.44 1.93
N HIS A 122 -6.98 8.34 2.65
CA HIS A 122 -7.25 8.27 4.08
C HIS A 122 -5.95 8.46 4.86
N ALA A 123 -5.98 9.26 5.92
CA ALA A 123 -4.83 9.48 6.79
C ALA A 123 -5.24 9.63 8.26
N SER A 124 -4.32 9.31 9.17
CA SER A 124 -4.55 9.47 10.61
C SER A 124 -4.63 10.93 11.07
N LYS A 125 -3.96 11.81 10.32
CA LYS A 125 -3.88 13.26 10.52
C LYS A 125 -3.62 13.95 9.19
N GLN A 126 -3.81 15.26 9.15
CA GLN A 126 -3.38 16.08 8.01
C GLN A 126 -1.88 15.85 7.74
N PRO A 127 -1.48 15.47 6.51
CA PRO A 127 -0.08 15.39 6.14
C PRO A 127 0.63 16.72 6.39
N ALA A 128 1.81 16.68 7.03
CA ALA A 128 2.60 17.88 7.25
C ALA A 128 3.12 18.43 5.92
N ASP A 129 3.22 19.75 5.81
CA ASP A 129 3.70 20.42 4.60
C ASP A 129 5.07 19.89 4.17
N GLY A 130 5.15 19.45 2.91
CA GLY A 130 6.37 18.91 2.33
C GLY A 130 6.67 17.47 2.71
N SER A 131 5.87 16.80 3.56
CA SER A 131 6.02 15.37 3.85
C SER A 131 5.78 14.50 2.61
N ALA A 132 6.25 13.24 2.63
CA ALA A 132 6.03 12.30 1.52
C ALA A 132 4.54 12.12 1.17
N ALA A 133 3.68 12.03 2.20
CA ALA A 133 2.23 11.92 2.03
C ALA A 133 1.61 13.19 1.43
N ASP A 134 2.03 14.39 1.87
CA ASP A 134 1.57 15.65 1.30
C ASP A 134 1.99 15.80 -0.18
N ARG A 135 3.25 15.47 -0.50
CA ARG A 135 3.73 15.47 -1.89
C ARG A 135 2.96 14.48 -2.76
N LEU A 136 2.62 13.30 -2.23
CA LEU A 136 1.79 12.32 -2.94
C LEU A 136 0.40 12.89 -3.23
N LEU A 137 -0.28 13.44 -2.21
CA LEU A 137 -1.62 14.02 -2.36
C LEU A 137 -1.64 15.13 -3.43
N ARG A 138 -0.66 16.04 -3.38
CA ARG A 138 -0.53 17.12 -4.37
C ARG A 138 -0.29 16.58 -5.78
N ARG A 139 0.59 15.58 -5.93
CA ARG A 139 0.87 14.95 -7.23
C ARG A 139 -0.33 14.19 -7.79
N LEU A 140 -1.09 13.49 -6.95
CA LEU A 140 -2.31 12.78 -7.38
C LEU A 140 -3.35 13.76 -7.93
N ARG A 141 -3.59 14.88 -7.22
CA ARG A 141 -4.50 15.94 -7.69
C ARG A 141 -4.07 16.56 -9.02
N LEU A 142 -2.76 16.73 -9.22
CA LEU A 142 -2.23 17.26 -10.48
C LEU A 142 -2.29 16.25 -11.63
N ALA A 143 -2.05 14.98 -11.35
CA ALA A 143 -2.00 13.92 -12.36
C ALA A 143 -3.40 13.51 -12.86
N ALA A 144 -4.45 13.76 -12.08
CA ALA A 144 -5.81 13.35 -12.38
C ALA A 144 -6.79 14.54 -12.34
N PRO A 145 -6.67 15.52 -13.28
CA PRO A 145 -7.46 16.76 -13.23
C PRO A 145 -8.97 16.55 -13.38
N ASN A 146 -9.39 15.43 -13.98
CA ASN A 146 -10.80 15.05 -14.18
C ASN A 146 -11.32 14.09 -13.10
N GLN A 147 -10.50 13.81 -12.08
CA GLN A 147 -10.82 12.90 -10.99
C GLN A 147 -10.73 13.68 -9.68
N SER A 148 -11.83 13.77 -8.93
CA SER A 148 -11.78 14.37 -7.59
C SER A 148 -10.89 13.50 -6.69
N VAL A 149 -9.94 14.11 -5.99
CA VAL A 149 -9.07 13.46 -4.99
C VAL A 149 -9.26 14.12 -3.64
N GLU A 150 -9.92 13.40 -2.74
CA GLU A 150 -10.37 13.90 -1.44
C GLU A 150 -9.51 13.33 -0.31
N LEU A 151 -9.17 14.17 0.67
CA LEU A 151 -8.45 13.74 1.86
C LEU A 151 -9.44 13.53 3.00
N VAL A 152 -9.48 12.32 3.54
CA VAL A 152 -10.27 11.95 4.71
C VAL A 152 -9.33 11.72 5.88
N THR A 153 -9.45 12.52 6.93
CA THR A 153 -8.64 12.34 8.14
C THR A 153 -9.46 11.72 9.26
N LYS A 154 -8.99 10.62 9.84
CA LYS A 154 -9.59 10.02 11.04
C LYS A 154 -8.52 9.63 12.04
N LYS A 155 -8.66 10.10 13.27
CA LYS A 155 -7.76 9.71 14.36
C LYS A 155 -7.88 8.22 14.65
N ILE A 156 -6.73 7.55 14.75
CA ILE A 156 -6.66 6.12 15.07
C ILE A 156 -7.13 5.88 16.51
N SER A 157 -7.95 4.85 16.70
CA SER A 157 -8.38 4.37 18.02
C SER A 157 -7.88 2.95 18.24
N MET A 158 -7.16 2.72 19.34
CA MET A 158 -6.65 1.38 19.68
C MET A 158 -7.70 0.47 20.34
N ASN A 159 -8.87 1.02 20.71
CA ASN A 159 -9.91 0.30 21.46
C ASN A 159 -10.97 -0.34 20.56
N GLN A 160 -10.85 -0.21 19.25
CA GLN A 160 -11.81 -0.72 18.26
C GLN A 160 -11.06 -1.45 17.13
N PRO A 161 -11.71 -2.39 16.43
CA PRO A 161 -11.14 -2.98 15.22
C PRO A 161 -10.74 -1.89 14.21
N SER A 162 -9.62 -2.08 13.53
CA SER A 162 -9.11 -1.10 12.58
C SER A 162 -10.05 -1.02 11.38
N ALA A 163 -10.37 0.21 10.97
CA ALA A 163 -11.16 0.44 9.76
C ALA A 163 -10.30 0.31 8.50
N TRP A 164 -9.02 0.67 8.57
CA TRP A 164 -8.09 0.69 7.44
C TRP A 164 -6.75 0.04 7.76
N GLU A 165 -6.07 -0.46 6.72
CA GLU A 165 -4.79 -1.17 6.84
C GLU A 165 -3.68 -0.28 7.42
N HIS A 166 -3.70 1.03 7.15
CA HIS A 166 -2.72 2.00 7.67
C HIS A 166 -2.89 2.34 9.17
N GLU A 167 -3.85 1.73 9.85
CA GLU A 167 -4.01 1.84 11.31
C GLU A 167 -3.19 0.78 12.08
N LYS A 168 -2.40 -0.05 11.38
CA LYS A 168 -1.48 -1.05 11.96
C LYS A 168 -0.08 -0.52 12.22
#